data_AF-A0AAP9DQ50-F1
#
_entry.id   AF-A0AAP9DQ50-F1
#
_cell.length_a   1.000
_cell.length_b   1.000
_cell.length_c   1.000
_cell.angle_alpha   90.00
_cell.angle_beta   90.00
_cell.angle_gamma   90.00
#
_symmetry.space_group_name_H-M   'P 1'
#
loop_
_entity.id
_entity.type
_entity.pdbx_description
1 polymer ?
#
loop_
_entity_poly.entity_id
_entity_poly.type
_entity_poly.pdbx_seq_one_letter_code
_entity_poly.pdbx_strand_id
1 'polypeptide(L)' 'MEMKRIAVMSYNIGDIDIITLDKEIRTNKEVEEYLQNTCNYNLDEVYWMGFDKGNINFLTDGNFKH' A
#
# COMPACT_ATOMS: atom_id res chain seq x y z
N MET A 1 13.92 16.72 0.71
CA MET A 1 13.82 15.51 1.55
C MET A 1 12.49 14.86 1.17
N GLU A 2 12.52 13.83 0.32
CA GLU A 2 11.30 13.24 -0.28
C GLU A 2 10.51 12.42 0.74
N MET A 3 9.19 12.59 0.75
CA MET A 3 8.25 11.80 1.55
C MET A 3 7.73 10.68 0.66
N LYS A 4 7.91 9.43 1.07
CA LYS A 4 7.36 8.28 0.35
C LYS A 4 5.90 8.15 0.74
N ARG A 5 5.02 8.00 -0.25
CA ARG A 5 3.61 7.69 -0.01
C ARG A 5 3.35 6.28 -0.50
N ILE A 6 2.41 5.61 0.15
CA ILE A 6 1.91 4.31 -0.29
C ILE A 6 0.40 4.39 -0.36
N ALA A 7 -0.17 3.65 -1.29
CA ALA A 7 -1.59 3.40 -1.36
C ALA A 7 -1.84 1.99 -0.84
N VAL A 8 -2.84 1.83 0.02
CA VAL A 8 -3.28 0.57 0.61
C VAL A 8 -4.74 0.37 0.22
N MET A 9 -5.08 -0.80 -0.29
CA MET A 9 -6.44 -1.15 -0.71
C MET A 9 -6.91 -2.37 0.08
N SER A 10 -8.07 -2.28 0.71
CA SER A 10 -8.69 -3.44 1.36
C SER A 10 -9.44 -4.31 0.35
N TYR A 11 -9.22 -5.63 0.36
CA TYR A 11 -9.97 -6.56 -0.52
C TYR A 11 -11.48 -6.53 -0.25
N ASN A 12 -11.86 -6.31 1.01
CA ASN A 12 -13.24 -6.52 1.45
C ASN A 12 -14.16 -5.35 1.10
N ILE A 13 -13.59 -4.16 0.94
CA ILE A 13 -14.37 -2.90 0.89
C ILE A 13 -14.08 -2.12 -0.40
N GLY A 14 -12.93 -2.38 -1.05
CA GLY A 14 -12.49 -1.61 -2.21
C GLY A 14 -12.03 -0.20 -1.88
N ASP A 15 -11.96 0.14 -0.58
CA ASP A 15 -11.46 1.41 -0.09
C ASP A 15 -9.95 1.49 -0.23
N ILE A 16 -9.47 2.68 -0.60
CA ILE A 16 -8.06 2.98 -0.83
C ILE A 16 -7.63 4.07 0.16
N ASP A 17 -6.69 3.72 1.03
CA ASP A 17 -6.04 4.63 1.96
C ASP A 17 -4.67 5.06 1.44
N ILE A 18 -4.37 6.35 1.55
CA ILE A 18 -3.05 6.90 1.18
C ILE A 18 -2.28 7.23 2.47
N ILE A 19 -1.21 6.49 2.70
CA ILE A 19 -0.35 6.65 3.88
C ILE A 19 0.93 7.36 3.46
N THR A 20 1.29 8.41 4.20
CA THR A 20 2.58 9.06 4.06
C THR A 20 3.55 8.43 5.05
N LEU A 21 4.62 7.84 4.53
CA LEU A 21 5.65 7.19 5.33
C LEU A 21 6.71 8.20 5.77
N ASP A 22 7.21 7.99 6.98
CA ASP A 22 8.42 8.65 7.43
C ASP A 22 9.65 8.19 6.63
N LYS A 23 10.64 9.07 6.55
CA LYS A 23 11.82 8.90 5.66
C LYS A 23 12.77 7.78 6.07
N GLU A 24 12.54 7.17 7.23
CA GLU A 24 13.32 6.06 7.75
C GLU A 24 12.89 4.73 7.11
N ILE A 25 11.67 4.65 6.56
CA ILE A 25 11.15 3.43 5.92
C ILE A 25 11.67 3.36 4.48
N ARG A 26 12.63 2.45 4.24
CA ARG A 26 13.38 2.36 2.97
C ARG A 26 13.04 1.09 2.18
N THR A 27 12.61 0.04 2.85
CA THR A 27 12.40 -1.29 2.26
C THR A 27 10.93 -1.70 2.30
N ASN A 28 10.54 -2.64 1.43
CA ASN A 28 9.17 -3.15 1.41
C ASN A 28 8.81 -3.89 2.71
N LYS A 29 9.78 -4.58 3.32
CA LYS A 29 9.60 -5.25 4.61
C LYS A 29 9.27 -4.27 5.74
N GLU A 30 9.96 -3.13 5.79
CA GLU A 30 9.66 -2.09 6.78
C GLU A 30 8.27 -1.46 6.55
N VAL A 31 7.80 -1.39 5.29
CA VAL A 31 6.43 -0.97 4.98
C VAL A 31 5.41 -1.97 5.50
N GLU A 32 5.62 -3.26 5.25
CA GLU A 32 4.75 -4.34 5.74
C GLU A 32 4.69 -4.34 7.28
N GLU A 33 5.85 -4.24 7.95
CA GLU A 33 5.92 -4.15 9.41
C GLU A 33 5.23 -2.90 9.93
N TYR A 34 5.34 -1.75 9.25
CA TYR A 34 4.63 -0.52 9.61
C TYR A 34 3.11 -0.67 9.45
N LEU A 35 2.66 -1.22 8.33
CA LEU A 35 1.24 -1.45 8.05
C LEU A 35 0.62 -2.39 9.09
N GLN A 36 1.33 -3.47 9.44
CA GLN A 36 0.85 -4.45 10.40
C GLN A 36 0.91 -3.94 11.84
N ASN A 37 2.04 -3.36 12.28
CA ASN A 37 2.26 -3.03 13.69
C ASN A 37 1.78 -1.63 14.08
N THR A 38 1.79 -0.67 13.14
CA THR A 38 1.42 0.73 13.43
C THR A 38 0.01 1.05 12.92
N CYS A 39 -0.33 0.60 11.72
CA CYS A 39 -1.63 0.87 11.12
C CYS A 39 -2.68 -0.23 11.35
N ASN A 40 -2.30 -1.36 11.97
CA ASN A 40 -3.17 -2.52 12.25
C ASN A 40 -3.84 -3.11 10.99
N TYR A 41 -3.20 -3.01 9.82
CA TYR A 41 -3.66 -3.73 8.64
C TYR A 41 -3.32 -5.21 8.74
N ASN A 42 -4.27 -6.05 8.34
CA ASN A 42 -3.99 -7.44 8.02
C ASN A 42 -3.43 -7.49 6.59
N LEU A 43 -2.15 -7.86 6.43
CA LEU A 43 -1.47 -7.92 5.13
C LEU A 43 -2.09 -8.96 4.19
N ASP A 44 -2.78 -9.98 4.73
CA ASP A 44 -3.54 -10.93 3.91
C ASP A 44 -4.85 -10.34 3.37
N GLU A 45 -5.31 -9.22 3.93
CA GLU A 45 -6.55 -8.52 3.59
C GLU A 45 -6.33 -7.15 2.93
N VAL A 46 -5.08 -6.81 2.59
CA VAL A 46 -4.78 -5.58 1.85
C VAL A 46 -3.76 -5.80 0.73
N TYR A 47 -3.92 -5.04 -0.35
CA TYR A 47 -2.83 -4.78 -1.30
C TYR A 47 -2.22 -3.42 -1.04
N TRP A 48 -0.91 -3.28 -1.18
CA TRP A 48 -0.25 -2.00 -1.06
C TRP A 48 0.77 -1.77 -2.19
N MET A 49 0.95 -0.51 -2.57
CA MET A 49 1.94 -0.12 -3.57
C MET A 49 2.52 1.27 -3.30
N GLY A 50 3.75 1.51 -3.79
CA GLY A 50 4.35 2.84 -3.77
C GLY A 50 3.53 3.83 -4.57
N PHE A 51 3.30 5.02 -4.00
CA PHE A 51 2.57 6.12 -4.61
C PHE A 51 3.51 7.29 -4.92
N ASP A 52 3.99 7.35 -6.17
CA ASP A 52 4.81 8.45 -6.66
C ASP A 52 4.01 9.36 -7.60
N LYS A 53 3.24 10.31 -7.03
CA LYS A 53 2.57 11.45 -7.70
C LYS A 53 1.87 11.21 -9.06
N GLY A 54 1.68 9.97 -9.49
CA GLY A 54 1.23 9.61 -10.82
C GLY A 54 0.74 8.17 -10.80
N ASN A 55 -0.57 8.03 -10.97
CA ASN A 55 -1.34 6.80 -11.23
C ASN A 55 -1.04 5.60 -10.32
N ILE A 56 -1.92 5.40 -9.33
CA ILE A 56 -2.05 4.14 -8.61
C ILE A 56 -2.82 3.18 -9.52
N ASN A 57 -2.15 2.15 -10.03
CA ASN A 57 -2.81 1.07 -10.74
C ASN A 57 -2.86 -0.16 -9.82
N PHE A 58 -3.98 -0.32 -9.10
CA PHE A 58 -4.27 -1.60 -8.46
C PHE A 58 -4.54 -2.63 -9.57
N LEU A 59 -3.55 -3.46 -9.86
CA LEU A 59 -3.76 -4.66 -10.67
C LEU A 59 -4.46 -5.68 -9.77
N THR A 60 -5.77 -5.56 -9.62
CA THR A 60 -6.58 -6.64 -9.04
C THR A 60 -6.59 -7.81 -10.03
N ASP A 61 -6.52 -9.05 -9.55
CA ASP A 61 -6.50 -10.29 -10.35
C ASP A 61 -7.63 -10.43 -11.39
N GLY A 62 -8.65 -9.55 -11.38
CA GLY A 62 -9.62 -9.40 -12.46
C GLY A 62 -9.08 -8.83 -13.79
N ASN A 63 -7.81 -8.44 -13.87
CA ASN A 63 -7.20 -7.89 -15.09
C ASN A 63 -6.46 -8.92 -15.98
N PHE A 64 -6.39 -10.19 -15.58
CA PHE A 64 -5.99 -11.26 -16.51
C PHE A 64 -7.23 -11.73 -17.27
N LYS A 65 -7.50 -11.10 -18.42
CA LYS A 65 -8.45 -11.64 -19.40
C LYS A 65 -7.96 -13.02 -19.87
N HIS A 66 -8.93 -13.93 -19.93
CA HIS A 66 -8.92 -15.31 -20.42
C HIS A 66 -8.12 -15.52 -21.72
#